data_AF-A0A937R4H4-F1
#
_entry.id   AF-A0A937R4H4-F1
#
_cell.length_a   1.000
_cell.length_b   1.000
_cell.length_c   1.000
_cell.angle_alpha   90.00
_cell.angle_beta   90.00
_cell.angle_gamma   90.00
#
_symmetry.space_group_name_H-M   'P 1'
#
loop_
_entity.id
_entity.type
_entity.pdbx_description
1 polymer ?
#
loop_
_entity_poly.entity_id
_entity_poly.type
_entity_poly.pdbx_seq_one_letter_code
_entity_poly.pdbx_strand_id
1 'polypeptide(L)'
;MENILDGKRILIVDDEPDILETLVEILDMCLVDSAPNFETAKKFLNKNKYDLAILDIMGVRGYELLEIANEKDIPALMLTAHAVSPDNLVKSIKGGAQSYIPKDSISEIAVYITDILEPREKDGKGGPDWFEKLEPYFDSKFGEGWKEKDREFWDVYDRKFRAGKDEMEEML
;
A
#
# COMPACT_ATOMS: atom_id res chain seq x y z
N MET A 1 9.62 -12.10 -20.06
CA MET A 1 8.43 -12.17 -19.19
C MET A 1 7.67 -10.89 -19.42
N GLU A 2 6.37 -10.98 -19.66
CA GLU A 2 5.50 -9.79 -19.62
C GLU A 2 5.59 -9.20 -18.21
N ASN A 3 5.70 -7.89 -18.11
CA ASN A 3 5.67 -7.22 -16.82
C ASN A 3 4.22 -7.30 -16.32
N ILE A 4 4.01 -7.78 -15.09
CA ILE A 4 2.66 -7.98 -14.53
C ILE A 4 1.84 -6.67 -14.47
N LEU A 5 2.53 -5.53 -14.51
CA LEU A 5 1.94 -4.20 -14.52
C LEU A 5 1.45 -3.76 -15.91
N ASP A 6 1.89 -4.40 -16.99
CA ASP A 6 1.53 -4.02 -18.35
C ASP A 6 0.00 -4.03 -18.53
N GLY A 7 -0.56 -2.86 -18.85
CA GLY A 7 -2.00 -2.69 -19.08
C GLY A 7 -2.88 -2.75 -17.82
N LYS A 8 -2.30 -2.82 -16.62
CA LYS A 8 -3.06 -2.71 -15.36
C LYS A 8 -3.64 -1.32 -15.22
N ARG A 9 -4.89 -1.23 -14.77
CA ARG A 9 -5.56 0.06 -14.58
C ARG A 9 -5.40 0.54 -13.15
N ILE A 10 -4.66 1.62 -12.97
CA ILE A 10 -4.31 2.16 -11.65
C ILE A 10 -4.97 3.53 -11.47
N LEU A 11 -5.59 3.74 -10.31
CA LEU A 11 -6.03 5.07 -9.89
C LEU A 11 -4.97 5.67 -8.98
N ILE A 12 -4.46 6.85 -9.30
CA ILE A 12 -3.57 7.61 -8.41
C ILE A 12 -4.31 8.85 -7.87
N VAL A 13 -4.20 9.08 -6.56
CA VAL A 13 -4.91 10.16 -5.87
C VAL A 13 -3.97 10.89 -4.92
N ASP A 14 -3.66 12.13 -5.23
CA ASP A 14 -2.78 13.01 -4.46
C ASP A 14 -3.14 14.46 -4.80
N ASP A 15 -3.09 15.39 -3.85
CA ASP A 15 -3.35 16.81 -4.11
C ASP A 15 -2.11 17.54 -4.66
N GLU A 16 -0.93 16.93 -4.57
CA GLU A 16 0.34 17.44 -5.07
C GLU A 16 0.54 17.05 -6.56
N PRO A 17 0.52 18.01 -7.51
CA PRO A 17 0.60 17.70 -8.95
C PRO A 17 1.90 17.02 -9.37
N ASP A 18 3.01 17.37 -8.74
CA ASP A 18 4.34 16.78 -8.96
C ASP A 18 4.40 15.30 -8.54
N ILE A 19 3.70 14.93 -7.46
CA ILE A 19 3.54 13.52 -7.07
C ILE A 19 2.73 12.76 -8.11
N LEU A 20 1.63 13.35 -8.61
CA LEU A 20 0.84 12.74 -9.68
C LEU A 20 1.67 12.55 -10.96
N GLU A 21 2.41 13.57 -11.38
CA GLU A 21 3.30 13.51 -12.55
C GLU A 21 4.37 12.41 -12.37
N THR A 22 5.03 12.37 -11.22
CA THR A 22 6.03 11.35 -10.89
C THR A 22 5.45 9.93 -10.95
N LEU A 23 4.25 9.71 -10.39
CA LEU A 23 3.61 8.39 -10.44
C LEU A 23 3.21 7.99 -11.86
N VAL A 24 2.75 8.93 -12.68
CA VAL A 24 2.45 8.67 -14.09
C VAL A 24 3.71 8.27 -14.86
N GLU A 25 4.84 8.93 -14.59
CA GLU A 25 6.12 8.58 -15.21
C GLU A 25 6.63 7.19 -14.79
N ILE A 26 6.53 6.85 -13.50
CA ILE A 26 6.99 5.54 -13.00
C ILE A 26 6.08 4.40 -13.48
N LEU A 27 4.78 4.67 -13.69
CA LEU A 27 3.77 3.69 -14.07
C LEU A 27 3.38 3.81 -15.55
N ASP A 28 4.32 4.20 -16.42
CA ASP A 28 4.10 4.43 -17.85
C ASP A 28 3.59 3.18 -18.61
N MET A 29 3.87 1.99 -18.07
CA MET A 29 3.36 0.71 -18.57
C MET A 29 1.90 0.41 -18.18
N CYS A 30 1.35 1.15 -17.21
CA CYS A 30 -0.03 1.01 -16.73
C CYS A 30 -1.01 1.93 -17.47
N LEU A 31 -2.31 1.64 -17.34
CA LEU A 31 -3.38 2.56 -17.69
C LEU A 31 -3.74 3.41 -16.45
N VAL A 32 -3.16 4.60 -16.34
CA VAL A 32 -3.29 5.46 -15.15
C VAL A 32 -4.40 6.50 -15.30
N ASP A 33 -5.31 6.54 -14.32
CA ASP A 33 -6.19 7.70 -14.09
C ASP A 33 -5.68 8.47 -12.86
N SER A 34 -5.60 9.80 -12.94
CA SER A 34 -5.16 10.66 -11.83
C SER A 34 -6.30 11.52 -11.28
N ALA A 35 -6.42 11.65 -9.96
CA ALA A 35 -7.41 12.49 -9.31
C ALA A 35 -6.74 13.43 -8.29
N PRO A 36 -6.87 14.78 -8.42
CA PRO A 36 -6.20 15.73 -7.55
C PRO A 36 -6.95 16.02 -6.24
N ASN A 37 -8.07 15.35 -6.00
CA ASN A 37 -8.92 15.56 -4.82
C ASN A 37 -9.90 14.42 -4.61
N PHE A 38 -10.45 14.38 -3.40
CA PHE A 38 -11.44 13.39 -2.98
C PHE A 38 -12.64 13.27 -3.94
N GLU A 39 -13.25 14.38 -4.36
CA GLU A 39 -14.49 14.31 -5.15
C GLU A 39 -14.27 13.67 -6.52
N THR A 40 -13.11 13.96 -7.14
CA THR A 40 -12.70 13.34 -8.40
C THR A 40 -12.40 11.86 -8.21
N ALA A 41 -11.63 11.51 -7.17
CA ALA A 41 -11.29 10.13 -6.84
C ALA A 41 -12.53 9.28 -6.54
N LYS A 42 -13.45 9.79 -5.71
CA LYS A 42 -14.73 9.13 -5.39
C LYS A 42 -15.56 8.90 -6.65
N LYS A 43 -15.60 9.87 -7.58
CA LYS A 43 -16.30 9.69 -8.86
C LYS A 43 -15.65 8.58 -9.70
N PHE A 44 -14.32 8.50 -9.72
CA PHE A 44 -13.59 7.46 -10.43
C PHE A 44 -13.80 6.07 -9.81
N LEU A 45 -13.60 5.91 -8.50
CA LEU A 45 -13.85 4.66 -7.77
C LEU A 45 -15.28 4.14 -7.96
N ASN A 46 -16.27 5.03 -8.10
CA ASN A 46 -17.67 4.61 -8.30
C ASN A 46 -18.03 4.26 -9.74
N LYS A 47 -17.28 4.74 -10.73
CA LYS A 47 -17.63 4.58 -12.16
C LYS A 47 -16.77 3.56 -12.89
N ASN A 48 -15.55 3.36 -12.42
CA ASN A 48 -14.53 2.56 -13.06
C ASN A 48 -14.20 1.33 -12.22
N LYS A 49 -13.61 0.33 -12.87
CA LYS A 49 -12.87 -0.74 -12.19
C LYS A 49 -11.39 -0.41 -12.26
N TYR A 50 -10.68 -0.68 -11.17
CA TYR A 50 -9.24 -0.54 -11.06
C TYR A 50 -8.64 -1.83 -10.56
N ASP A 51 -7.44 -2.16 -11.04
CA ASP A 51 -6.65 -3.25 -10.49
C ASP A 51 -6.06 -2.85 -9.14
N LEU A 52 -5.74 -1.57 -8.93
CA LEU A 52 -5.28 -1.00 -7.65
C LEU A 52 -5.50 0.51 -7.59
N ALA A 53 -5.65 1.06 -6.38
CA ALA A 53 -5.65 2.50 -6.11
C ALA A 53 -4.47 2.91 -5.20
N ILE A 54 -3.81 4.02 -5.54
CA ILE A 54 -2.80 4.69 -4.72
C ILE A 54 -3.44 5.94 -4.12
N LEU A 55 -3.46 6.03 -2.80
CA LEU A 55 -4.22 7.04 -2.07
C LEU A 55 -3.31 7.84 -1.13
N ASP A 56 -3.16 9.14 -1.36
CA ASP A 56 -2.61 10.02 -0.33
C ASP A 56 -3.51 10.07 0.90
N ILE A 57 -2.91 10.12 2.09
CA ILE A 57 -3.65 10.05 3.35
C ILE A 57 -4.33 11.38 3.69
N MET A 58 -3.61 12.50 3.62
CA MET A 58 -4.07 13.74 4.27
C MET A 58 -4.66 14.76 3.29
N GLY A 59 -4.06 14.97 2.13
CA GLY A 59 -4.50 15.97 1.16
C GLY A 59 -5.84 15.64 0.50
N VAL A 60 -6.20 14.36 0.45
CA VAL A 60 -7.38 13.87 -0.28
C VAL A 60 -8.38 13.08 0.56
N ARG A 61 -8.28 13.15 1.90
CA ARG A 61 -9.09 12.31 2.83
C ARG A 61 -8.94 10.81 2.53
N GLY A 62 -7.70 10.34 2.45
CA GLY A 62 -7.35 9.00 1.97
C GLY A 62 -8.05 7.85 2.69
N TYR A 63 -8.29 7.97 4.00
CA TYR A 63 -9.01 6.92 4.74
C TYR A 63 -10.46 6.75 4.31
N GLU A 64 -11.17 7.84 3.96
CA GLU A 64 -12.52 7.75 3.40
C GLU A 64 -12.49 7.14 2.00
N LEU A 65 -11.45 7.42 1.20
CA LEU A 65 -11.26 6.79 -0.11
C LEU A 65 -10.91 5.30 0.02
N LEU A 66 -10.15 4.91 1.04
CA LEU A 66 -9.83 3.51 1.35
C LEU A 66 -11.11 2.72 1.66
N GLU A 67 -12.02 3.28 2.46
CA GLU A 67 -13.33 2.67 2.73
C GLU A 67 -14.11 2.43 1.42
N ILE A 68 -14.17 3.44 0.55
CA ILE A 68 -14.84 3.32 -0.75
C ILE A 68 -14.14 2.28 -1.65
N ALA A 69 -12.81 2.23 -1.68
CA ALA A 69 -12.06 1.26 -2.47
C ALA A 69 -12.35 -0.17 -1.99
N ASN A 70 -12.36 -0.39 -0.67
CA ASN A 70 -12.70 -1.68 -0.08
C ASN A 70 -14.14 -2.12 -0.40
N GLU A 71 -15.12 -1.20 -0.34
CA GLU A 71 -16.51 -1.49 -0.75
C GLU A 71 -16.65 -1.89 -2.22
N LYS A 72 -15.66 -1.56 -3.05
CA LYS A 72 -15.59 -1.89 -4.47
C LYS A 72 -14.67 -3.07 -4.78
N ASP A 73 -14.12 -3.72 -3.76
CA ASP A 73 -13.10 -4.78 -3.88
C ASP A 73 -11.86 -4.32 -4.68
N ILE A 74 -11.49 -3.04 -4.56
CA ILE A 74 -10.30 -2.47 -5.18
C ILE A 74 -9.18 -2.44 -4.12
N PRO A 75 -8.05 -3.17 -4.32
CA PRO A 75 -6.94 -3.11 -3.39
C PRO A 75 -6.33 -1.71 -3.40
N ALA A 76 -5.98 -1.22 -2.21
CA ALA A 76 -5.47 0.13 -2.04
C ALA A 76 -4.10 0.14 -1.35
N LEU A 77 -3.21 0.97 -1.88
CA LEU A 77 -1.92 1.35 -1.31
C LEU A 77 -2.05 2.75 -0.74
N MET A 78 -1.72 2.93 0.54
CA MET A 78 -1.66 4.25 1.15
C MET A 78 -0.28 4.86 0.92
N LEU A 79 -0.22 6.08 0.39
CA LEU A 79 1.01 6.83 0.16
C LEU A 79 1.02 8.07 1.07
N THR A 80 2.13 8.39 1.74
CA THR A 80 2.16 9.63 2.54
C THR A 80 3.57 10.15 2.84
N ALA A 81 3.74 11.48 2.85
CA ALA A 81 4.93 12.15 3.42
C ALA A 81 4.67 12.62 4.86
N HIS A 82 3.51 13.26 5.06
CA HIS A 82 3.25 14.03 6.28
C HIS A 82 2.57 13.23 7.40
N ALA A 83 1.96 12.06 7.08
CA ALA A 83 1.26 11.24 8.06
C ALA A 83 2.08 10.02 8.51
N VAL A 84 3.39 9.97 8.21
CA VAL A 84 4.26 8.85 8.57
C VAL A 84 4.37 8.72 10.09
N SER A 85 3.61 7.79 10.68
CA SER A 85 3.59 7.50 12.12
C SER A 85 3.16 6.06 12.40
N PRO A 86 3.51 5.48 13.57
CA PRO A 86 3.04 4.17 13.99
C PRO A 86 1.52 4.05 13.96
N ASP A 87 0.83 5.08 14.46
CA ASP A 87 -0.64 5.10 14.54
C ASP A 87 -1.29 5.05 13.14
N ASN A 88 -0.75 5.80 12.18
CA ASN A 88 -1.29 5.81 10.81
C ASN A 88 -0.97 4.53 10.05
N LEU A 89 0.20 3.95 10.28
CA LEU A 89 0.57 2.64 9.74
C LEU A 89 -0.39 1.55 10.24
N VAL A 90 -0.59 1.45 11.56
CA VAL A 90 -1.52 0.49 12.17
C VAL A 90 -2.96 0.75 11.70
N LYS A 91 -3.39 2.02 11.66
CA LYS A 91 -4.73 2.41 11.18
C LYS A 91 -4.94 1.99 9.73
N SER A 92 -3.96 2.16 8.86
CA SER A 92 -4.05 1.79 7.44
C SER A 92 -4.19 0.28 7.28
N ILE A 93 -3.38 -0.51 7.99
CA ILE A 93 -3.47 -1.98 7.94
C ILE A 93 -4.82 -2.46 8.49
N LYS A 94 -5.25 -1.95 9.66
CA LYS A 94 -6.57 -2.28 10.23
C LYS A 94 -7.73 -1.86 9.32
N GLY A 95 -7.56 -0.78 8.56
CA GLY A 95 -8.50 -0.28 7.56
C GLY A 95 -8.52 -1.07 6.25
N GLY A 96 -7.72 -2.13 6.10
CA GLY A 96 -7.73 -2.99 4.92
C GLY A 96 -6.79 -2.55 3.79
N ALA A 97 -5.94 -1.55 4.01
CA ALA A 97 -4.92 -1.19 3.04
C ALA A 97 -3.98 -2.38 2.79
N GLN A 98 -3.65 -2.60 1.51
CA GLN A 98 -2.72 -3.65 1.12
C GLN A 98 -1.28 -3.27 1.41
N SER A 99 -0.96 -1.98 1.43
CA SER A 99 0.34 -1.47 1.87
C SER A 99 0.28 -0.01 2.34
N TYR A 100 1.33 0.41 3.04
CA TYR A 100 1.55 1.76 3.53
C TYR A 100 2.97 2.20 3.17
N ILE A 101 3.10 3.14 2.25
CA ILE A 101 4.37 3.53 1.64
C ILE A 101 4.66 5.01 1.97
N PRO A 102 5.83 5.34 2.55
CA PRO A 102 6.25 6.73 2.66
C PRO A 102 6.55 7.30 1.27
N LYS A 103 6.21 8.58 1.01
CA LYS A 103 6.53 9.26 -0.27
C LYS A 103 8.04 9.25 -0.57
N ASP A 104 8.90 9.14 0.45
CA ASP A 104 10.35 8.96 0.31
C ASP A 104 10.73 7.67 -0.46
N SER A 105 9.83 6.68 -0.52
CA SER A 105 10.01 5.40 -1.23
C SER A 105 9.21 5.33 -2.56
N ILE A 106 8.73 6.46 -3.08
CA ILE A 106 7.91 6.51 -4.30
C ILE A 106 8.65 5.95 -5.53
N SER A 107 9.97 6.04 -5.59
CA SER A 107 10.78 5.50 -6.70
C SER A 107 10.66 3.98 -6.83
N GLU A 108 10.27 3.28 -5.77
CA GLU A 108 10.09 1.83 -5.73
C GLU A 108 8.61 1.42 -5.81
N ILE A 109 7.70 2.35 -6.10
CA ILE A 109 6.25 2.11 -6.05
C ILE A 109 5.79 0.93 -6.92
N ALA A 110 6.42 0.74 -8.09
CA ALA A 110 6.12 -0.38 -8.98
C ALA A 110 6.40 -1.75 -8.33
N VAL A 111 7.42 -1.84 -7.47
CA VAL A 111 7.73 -3.06 -6.70
C VAL A 111 6.60 -3.37 -5.75
N TYR A 112 6.14 -2.38 -4.97
CA TYR A 112 5.05 -2.59 -4.01
C TYR A 112 3.72 -2.92 -4.70
N ILE A 113 3.43 -2.32 -5.85
CA ILE A 113 2.23 -2.65 -6.64
C ILE A 113 2.32 -4.09 -7.16
N THR A 114 3.50 -4.51 -7.62
CA THR A 114 3.76 -5.87 -8.07
C THR A 114 3.47 -6.88 -6.95
N ASP A 115 4.02 -6.66 -5.75
CA ASP A 115 3.79 -7.51 -4.58
C ASP A 115 2.29 -7.65 -4.21
N ILE A 116 1.47 -6.64 -4.51
CA ILE A 116 0.02 -6.65 -4.24
C ILE A 116 -0.75 -7.41 -5.32
N LEU A 117 -0.37 -7.23 -6.58
CA LEU A 117 -1.08 -7.80 -7.73
C LEU A 117 -0.63 -9.22 -8.09
N GLU A 118 0.53 -9.65 -7.61
CA GLU A 118 1.01 -11.01 -7.80
C GLU A 118 0.08 -12.03 -7.13
N PRO A 119 -0.35 -13.09 -7.86
CA PRO A 119 -1.17 -14.14 -7.28
C PRO A 119 -0.42 -14.86 -6.15
N ARG A 120 -0.95 -14.79 -4.93
CA ARG A 120 -0.41 -15.56 -3.81
C ARG A 120 -0.79 -17.04 -3.97
N GLU A 121 0.16 -17.95 -3.75
CA GLU A 121 -0.15 -19.38 -3.68
C GLU A 121 -1.12 -19.66 -2.52
N LYS A 122 -1.98 -20.69 -2.68
CA LYS A 122 -3.10 -21.02 -1.77
C LYS A 122 -2.69 -21.34 -0.32
N ASP A 123 -1.40 -21.46 -0.04
CA ASP A 123 -0.87 -21.97 1.22
C ASP A 123 -0.61 -20.86 2.25
N GLY A 124 -1.00 -19.61 1.95
CA GLY A 124 -0.89 -18.48 2.90
C GLY A 124 0.54 -18.03 3.17
N LYS A 125 1.53 -18.60 2.48
CA LYS A 125 2.92 -18.11 2.46
C LYS A 125 2.97 -16.89 1.54
N GLY A 126 3.10 -15.72 2.13
CA GLY A 126 3.02 -14.45 1.40
C GLY A 126 2.35 -13.37 2.22
N GLY A 127 2.82 -13.20 3.46
CA GLY A 127 2.66 -11.93 4.16
C GLY A 127 3.40 -10.82 3.40
N PRO A 128 3.05 -9.55 3.64
CA PRO A 128 3.46 -8.45 2.78
C PRO A 128 4.98 -8.28 2.74
N ASP A 129 5.56 -8.54 1.58
CA ASP A 129 6.95 -8.23 1.25
C ASP A 129 7.23 -6.72 1.45
N TRP A 130 6.23 -5.87 1.17
CA TRP A 130 6.34 -4.43 1.42
C TRP A 130 6.66 -4.08 2.88
N PHE A 131 6.10 -4.79 3.86
CA PHE A 131 6.30 -4.42 5.26
C PHE A 131 7.70 -4.81 5.72
N GLU A 132 8.19 -6.00 5.34
CA GLU A 132 9.58 -6.39 5.60
C GLU A 132 10.58 -5.46 4.91
N LYS A 133 10.31 -5.06 3.66
CA LYS A 133 11.11 -4.07 2.92
C LYS A 133 11.17 -2.71 3.63
N LEU A 134 10.06 -2.26 4.22
CA LEU A 134 9.95 -0.94 4.86
C LEU A 134 10.14 -0.94 6.37
N GLU A 135 10.22 -2.09 7.04
CA GLU A 135 10.43 -2.18 8.47
C GLU A 135 11.72 -1.48 8.92
N PRO A 136 12.88 -1.62 8.24
CA PRO A 136 14.08 -0.85 8.59
C PRO A 136 13.87 0.66 8.50
N TYR A 137 13.08 1.13 7.53
CA TYR A 137 12.71 2.54 7.42
C TYR A 137 11.85 2.96 8.62
N PHE A 138 10.85 2.16 9.00
CA PHE A 138 9.98 2.45 10.15
C PHE A 138 10.74 2.42 11.48
N ASP A 139 11.63 1.44 11.68
CA ASP A 139 12.49 1.36 12.85
C ASP A 139 13.37 2.61 12.99
N SER A 140 13.98 3.04 11.88
CA SER A 140 14.77 4.28 11.86
C SER A 140 13.91 5.53 12.08
N LYS A 141 12.70 5.58 11.55
CA LYS A 141 11.82 6.76 11.58
C LYS A 141 11.12 6.93 12.92
N PHE A 142 10.68 5.84 13.52
CA PHE A 142 9.84 5.83 14.71
C PHE A 142 10.64 5.59 16.00
N GLY A 143 11.82 4.95 15.89
CA GLY A 143 12.70 4.69 17.02
C GLY A 143 12.31 3.44 17.82
N GLU A 144 13.11 3.15 18.85
CA GLU A 144 12.93 1.96 19.68
C GLU A 144 11.55 1.92 20.35
N GLY A 145 10.94 0.73 20.39
CA GLY A 145 9.66 0.52 21.06
C GLY A 145 8.43 1.05 20.32
N TRP A 146 8.53 1.49 19.05
CA TRP A 146 7.40 2.06 18.32
C TRP A 146 6.19 1.12 18.15
N LYS A 147 6.41 -0.18 18.28
CA LYS A 147 5.37 -1.22 18.26
C LYS A 147 4.69 -1.46 19.61
N GLU A 148 5.24 -0.96 20.73
CA GLU A 148 4.77 -1.30 22.08
C GLU A 148 3.31 -0.90 22.33
N LYS A 149 2.90 0.27 21.81
CA LYS A 149 1.54 0.79 21.95
C LYS A 149 0.48 -0.16 21.37
N ASP A 150 0.81 -0.82 20.26
CA ASP A 150 -0.07 -1.72 19.52
C ASP A 150 0.47 -3.17 19.55
N ARG A 151 1.16 -3.55 20.64
CA ARG A 151 1.85 -4.85 20.75
C ARG A 151 0.96 -6.05 20.40
N GLU A 152 -0.27 -6.08 20.90
CA GLU A 152 -1.22 -7.18 20.60
C GLU A 152 -1.52 -7.29 19.11
N PHE A 153 -1.62 -6.14 18.41
CA PHE A 153 -1.81 -6.13 16.97
C PHE A 153 -0.58 -6.68 16.24
N TRP A 154 0.63 -6.25 16.64
CA TRP A 154 1.87 -6.72 16.03
C TRP A 154 2.13 -8.21 16.27
N ASP A 155 1.86 -8.72 17.48
CA ASP A 155 1.98 -10.15 17.78
C ASP A 155 1.06 -11.00 16.89
N VAL A 156 -0.17 -10.54 16.62
CA VAL A 156 -1.11 -11.20 15.71
C VAL A 156 -0.66 -11.08 14.25
N TYR A 157 -0.21 -9.90 13.86
CA TYR A 157 0.28 -9.63 12.51
C TYR A 157 1.49 -10.52 12.17
N ASP A 158 2.50 -10.56 13.03
CA ASP A 158 3.71 -11.36 12.85
C ASP A 158 3.37 -12.85 12.81
N ARG A 159 2.48 -13.35 13.67
CA ARG A 159 2.04 -14.76 13.59
C ARG A 159 1.34 -15.09 12.29
N LYS A 160 0.50 -14.18 11.79
CA LYS A 160 -0.28 -14.42 10.57
C LYS A 160 0.57 -14.34 9.32
N PHE A 161 1.57 -13.48 9.31
CA PHE A 161 2.30 -13.10 8.09
C PHE A 161 3.78 -13.48 8.08
N ARG A 162 4.40 -13.78 9.24
CA ARG A 162 5.81 -14.17 9.39
C ARG A 162 6.03 -15.61 9.87
N ALA A 163 5.15 -16.17 10.71
CA ALA A 163 5.37 -17.50 11.30
C ALA A 163 5.48 -18.66 10.28
N GLY A 164 5.03 -18.50 9.04
CA GLY A 164 5.20 -19.50 7.98
C GLY A 164 6.57 -19.49 7.28
N LYS A 165 7.43 -18.49 7.54
CA LYS A 165 8.78 -18.34 6.96
C LYS A 165 9.83 -19.09 7.80
N ASP A 166 9.79 -18.94 9.12
CA ASP A 166 10.77 -19.52 10.05
C ASP A 166 10.74 -21.06 10.06
N GLU A 167 9.55 -21.68 10.05
CA GLU A 167 9.42 -23.15 9.96
C GLU A 167 9.95 -23.72 8.63
N MET A 168 10.07 -22.90 7.59
CA MET A 168 10.56 -23.31 6.27
C MET A 168 12.07 -23.16 6.13
N GLU A 169 12.68 -22.19 6.82
CA GLU A 169 14.14 -22.01 6.90
C GLU A 169 14.79 -23.04 7.82
N GLU A 170 14.12 -23.51 8.89
CA GLU A 170 14.61 -24.63 9.72
C GLU A 170 14.55 -26.00 9.02
N MET A 171 13.86 -26.10 7.89
CA MET A 171 13.73 -27.33 7.08
C MET A 171 14.68 -27.39 5.87
N LEU A 172 15.50 -26.35 5.64
CA LEU A 172 16.53 -26.27 4.60
C LEU A 172 17.94 -26.44 5.20
#